data_AF-A0A183CJN8-F1
#
_entry.id   AF-A0A183CJN8-F1
#
_cell.length_a   1.000
_cell.length_b   1.000
_cell.length_c   1.000
_cell.angle_alpha   90.00
_cell.angle_beta   90.00
_cell.angle_gamma   90.00
#
_symmetry.space_group_name_H-M   'P 1'
#
loop_
_entity.id
_entity.type
_entity.pdbx_description
1 polymer ?
#
loop_
_entity_poly.entity_id
_entity_poly.type
_entity_poly.pdbx_seq_one_letter_code
_entity_poly.pdbx_strand_id
1 'polypeptide(L)'
;MSLLSRLFPGRVVLAQTQNSRSTVFGTFGQFHTSSPTCFHFMKKQTAIDPEIAKMREFRKRRKLVKAIKVLKQYSKKPIPIEECQLELRYRETLEQRRRVEDEGEAQNDMGAVYRKKKVVKQYAQSRARLARMDIEWIKHSIEAQQKALEVLRHLSPALYEAAVQPDDSLLPTHIHGPPISPPIAEYRSPDGEYEDVTKKWEQPTLEELEKKLGVGRLIKMPEFKKKQIQQQRQQAESAGDELARKEPWMKAESANV
;
A
#
# COMPACT_ATOMS: atom_id res chain seq x y z
N MET A 1 -25.26 74.11 -3.79
CA MET A 1 -24.45 73.26 -2.89
C MET A 1 -24.04 72.03 -3.71
N SER A 2 -22.86 71.90 -4.34
CA SER A 2 -21.50 72.33 -3.96
C SER A 2 -21.14 71.78 -2.56
N LEU A 3 -20.03 71.06 -2.33
CA LEU A 3 -18.68 71.09 -2.93
C LEU A 3 -17.91 69.75 -2.67
N LEU A 4 -16.88 69.45 -3.49
CA LEU A 4 -15.68 68.61 -3.18
C LEU A 4 -15.93 67.10 -2.88
N SER A 5 -15.05 66.10 -3.07
CA SER A 5 -13.76 65.89 -3.77
C SER A 5 -13.45 64.36 -3.76
N ARG A 6 -12.56 63.72 -4.53
CA ARG A 6 -11.57 64.11 -5.58
C ARG A 6 -11.24 62.90 -6.50
N LEU A 7 -10.19 63.03 -7.31
CA LEU A 7 -9.54 62.10 -8.27
C LEU A 7 -8.92 60.83 -7.59
N PHE A 8 -8.55 59.72 -8.25
CA PHE A 8 -7.87 59.53 -9.55
C PHE A 8 -8.15 58.16 -10.22
N PRO A 9 -8.20 58.07 -11.58
CA PRO A 9 -7.92 56.84 -12.31
C PRO A 9 -6.41 56.71 -12.64
N GLY A 10 -5.82 55.56 -12.32
CA GLY A 10 -4.40 55.27 -12.57
C GLY A 10 -4.08 55.07 -14.05
N ARG A 11 -3.43 56.05 -14.68
CA ARG A 11 -2.95 55.99 -16.07
C ARG A 11 -1.64 55.18 -16.10
N VAL A 12 -1.66 53.99 -16.69
CA VAL A 12 -0.45 53.18 -16.91
C VAL A 12 0.47 53.92 -17.88
N VAL A 13 1.62 54.39 -17.38
CA VAL A 13 2.64 55.04 -18.20
C VAL A 13 3.50 53.98 -18.86
N LEU A 14 3.59 54.04 -20.20
CA LEU A 14 4.58 53.29 -20.98
C LEU A 14 5.99 53.74 -20.56
N ALA A 15 6.71 52.88 -19.85
CA ALA A 15 8.11 53.10 -19.55
C ALA A 15 8.95 52.98 -20.84
N GLN A 16 9.29 54.13 -21.43
CA GLN A 16 10.31 54.21 -22.46
C GLN A 16 11.68 53.91 -21.82
N THR A 17 12.18 52.69 -22.00
CA THR A 17 13.56 52.36 -21.63
C THR A 17 14.51 53.09 -22.58
N GLN A 18 15.05 54.24 -22.16
CA GLN A 18 16.09 54.92 -22.91
C GLN A 18 17.36 54.07 -22.89
N ASN A 19 17.71 53.54 -24.06
CA ASN A 19 18.87 52.68 -24.24
C ASN A 19 20.11 53.56 -24.39
N SER A 20 20.74 53.94 -23.28
CA SER A 20 21.95 54.77 -23.27
C SER A 20 23.14 53.99 -23.84
N ARG A 21 23.33 54.07 -25.15
CA ARG A 21 24.57 53.67 -25.82
C ARG A 21 25.69 54.67 -25.49
N SER A 22 26.44 54.39 -24.42
CA SER A 22 27.70 55.07 -24.13
C SER A 22 28.81 54.52 -25.04
N THR A 23 29.03 55.17 -26.18
CA THR A 23 30.18 54.87 -27.05
C THR A 23 31.45 55.45 -26.44
N VAL A 24 32.08 54.72 -25.53
CA VAL A 24 33.40 55.10 -24.97
C VAL A 24 34.49 54.50 -25.85
N PHE A 25 35.03 55.29 -26.78
CA PHE A 25 36.22 54.91 -27.55
C PHE A 25 37.47 55.01 -26.66
N GLY A 26 37.73 53.96 -25.87
CA GLY A 26 38.98 53.77 -25.16
C GLY A 26 40.00 53.05 -26.06
N THR A 27 41.10 53.71 -26.40
CA THR A 27 42.21 53.10 -27.15
C THR A 27 43.04 52.19 -26.25
N PHE A 28 42.69 50.90 -26.21
CA PHE A 28 43.52 49.86 -25.61
C PHE A 28 43.64 48.66 -26.54
N GLY A 29 44.89 48.21 -26.75
CA GLY A 29 45.30 46.87 -27.21
C GLY A 29 44.52 46.19 -28.33
N GLN A 30 45.17 45.97 -29.47
CA GLN A 30 44.69 45.05 -30.52
C GLN A 30 44.68 43.60 -30.02
N PHE A 31 43.66 43.23 -29.24
CA PHE A 31 43.28 41.83 -29.07
C PHE A 31 42.36 41.45 -30.22
N HIS A 32 42.75 40.43 -30.98
CA HIS A 32 41.87 39.81 -31.98
C HIS A 32 40.76 39.02 -31.28
N THR A 33 39.73 39.72 -30.80
CA THR A 33 38.45 39.09 -30.48
C THR A 33 37.79 38.70 -31.80
N SER A 34 37.86 37.42 -32.16
CA SER A 34 37.01 36.89 -33.22
C SER A 34 35.54 37.19 -32.86
N SER A 35 34.76 37.63 -33.85
CA SER A 35 33.33 37.83 -33.65
C SER A 35 32.74 36.52 -33.10
N PRO A 36 32.00 36.54 -31.98
CA PRO A 36 31.36 35.34 -31.48
C PRO A 36 30.34 34.88 -32.50
N THR A 37 30.74 33.91 -33.33
CA THR A 37 29.90 33.21 -34.30
C THR A 37 28.89 32.35 -33.52
N CYS A 38 27.92 33.02 -32.93
CA CYS A 38 26.77 32.43 -32.27
C CYS A 38 25.99 31.61 -33.31
N PHE A 39 26.36 30.33 -33.41
CA PHE A 39 25.66 29.24 -34.09
C PHE A 39 24.67 29.69 -35.17
N HIS A 40 25.16 29.85 -36.41
CA HIS A 40 24.33 30.17 -37.59
C HIS A 40 23.24 29.09 -37.89
N PHE A 41 23.22 28.00 -37.11
CA PHE A 41 22.26 26.89 -37.18
C PHE A 41 21.36 26.74 -35.94
N MET A 42 21.53 27.53 -34.86
CA MET A 42 20.69 27.42 -33.67
C MET A 42 19.53 28.43 -33.70
N LYS A 43 18.36 27.96 -34.10
CA LYS A 43 17.10 28.73 -34.02
C LYS A 43 16.83 29.13 -32.57
N LYS A 44 16.61 30.42 -32.31
CA LYS A 44 16.14 30.93 -31.01
C LYS A 44 14.87 30.19 -30.60
N GLN A 45 14.86 29.59 -29.41
CA GLN A 45 13.65 28.95 -28.89
C GLN A 45 12.57 30.02 -28.67
N THR A 46 11.43 29.85 -29.34
CA THR A 46 10.25 30.68 -29.13
C THR A 46 9.56 30.26 -27.83
N ALA A 47 9.05 31.26 -27.10
CA ALA A 47 8.14 30.99 -26.00
C ALA A 47 6.89 30.28 -26.55
N ILE A 48 6.39 29.28 -25.85
CA ILE A 48 5.16 28.57 -26.23
C ILE A 48 3.97 29.43 -25.82
N ASP A 49 2.99 29.59 -26.70
CA ASP A 49 1.78 30.36 -26.42
C ASP A 49 1.07 29.87 -25.13
N PRO A 50 0.57 30.77 -24.28
CA PRO A 50 0.04 30.42 -22.97
C PRO A 50 -1.17 29.47 -23.05
N GLU A 51 -1.95 29.53 -24.12
CA GLU A 51 -3.07 28.61 -24.36
C GLU A 51 -2.59 27.20 -24.73
N ILE A 52 -1.57 27.10 -25.60
CA ILE A 52 -0.95 25.82 -25.99
C ILE A 52 -0.30 25.16 -24.76
N ALA A 53 0.32 25.94 -23.88
CA ALA A 53 0.85 25.45 -22.60
C ALA A 53 -0.26 24.87 -21.72
N LYS A 54 -1.34 25.62 -21.46
CA LYS A 54 -2.52 25.15 -20.71
C LYS A 54 -3.12 23.88 -21.31
N MET A 55 -3.32 23.82 -22.64
CA MET A 55 -3.84 22.62 -23.32
C MET A 55 -2.93 21.40 -23.15
N ARG A 56 -1.60 21.58 -23.20
CA ARG A 56 -0.63 20.52 -22.92
C ARG A 56 -0.76 20.03 -21.48
N GLU A 57 -0.88 20.93 -20.50
CA GLU A 57 -1.08 20.62 -19.08
C GLU A 57 -2.38 19.87 -18.80
N PHE A 58 -3.52 20.32 -19.34
CA PHE A 58 -4.80 19.61 -19.21
C PHE A 58 -4.73 18.19 -19.78
N ARG A 59 -4.02 17.98 -20.89
CA ARG A 59 -3.76 16.63 -21.43
C ARG A 59 -2.94 15.77 -20.46
N LYS A 60 -1.95 16.32 -19.75
CA LYS A 60 -1.21 15.57 -18.69
C LYS A 60 -2.13 15.21 -17.53
N ARG A 61 -2.85 16.20 -16.99
CA ARG A 61 -3.76 16.03 -15.85
C ARG A 61 -4.82 14.96 -16.14
N ARG A 62 -5.44 14.99 -17.33
CA ARG A 62 -6.41 13.95 -17.75
C ARG A 62 -5.82 12.54 -17.78
N LYS A 63 -4.57 12.37 -18.22
CA LYS A 63 -3.92 11.04 -18.23
C LYS A 63 -3.52 10.58 -16.82
N LEU A 64 -3.00 11.47 -15.97
CA LEU A 64 -2.68 11.17 -14.57
C LEU A 64 -3.94 10.78 -13.78
N VAL A 65 -5.06 11.49 -13.96
CA VAL A 65 -6.35 11.13 -13.36
C VAL A 65 -6.82 9.73 -13.81
N LYS A 66 -6.61 9.36 -15.08
CA LYS A 66 -6.87 8.00 -15.56
C LYS A 66 -5.97 6.96 -14.89
N ALA A 67 -4.65 7.21 -14.80
CA ALA A 67 -3.71 6.31 -14.13
C ALA A 67 -4.09 6.10 -12.65
N ILE A 68 -4.37 7.19 -11.91
CA ILE A 68 -4.82 7.14 -10.51
C ILE A 68 -6.14 6.36 -10.38
N LYS A 69 -7.11 6.57 -11.29
CA LYS A 69 -8.37 5.81 -11.28
C LYS A 69 -8.13 4.30 -11.47
N VAL A 70 -7.21 3.92 -12.35
CA VAL A 70 -6.83 2.51 -12.57
C VAL A 70 -6.13 1.94 -11.34
N LEU A 71 -5.11 2.61 -10.78
CA LEU A 71 -4.42 2.16 -9.56
C LEU A 71 -5.40 1.97 -8.39
N LYS A 72 -6.29 2.95 -8.13
CA LYS A 72 -7.34 2.84 -7.10
C LYS A 72 -8.37 1.75 -7.36
N GLN A 73 -8.47 1.22 -8.58
CA GLN A 73 -9.32 0.09 -8.91
C GLN A 73 -8.59 -1.25 -8.69
N TYR A 74 -7.28 -1.33 -8.98
CA TYR A 74 -6.47 -2.52 -8.72
C TYR A 74 -6.18 -2.71 -7.23
N SER A 75 -5.91 -1.64 -6.47
CA SER A 75 -5.67 -1.71 -5.02
C SER A 75 -6.86 -2.22 -4.20
N LYS A 76 -8.05 -2.32 -4.81
CA LYS A 76 -9.28 -2.85 -4.21
C LYS A 76 -9.59 -4.29 -4.65
N LYS A 77 -8.85 -4.85 -5.60
CA LYS A 77 -9.03 -6.24 -6.02
C LYS A 77 -8.34 -7.13 -4.98
N PRO A 78 -9.05 -8.07 -4.35
CA PRO A 78 -8.40 -9.05 -3.49
C PRO A 78 -7.48 -9.95 -4.34
N ILE A 79 -6.45 -10.47 -3.70
CA ILE A 79 -5.64 -11.57 -4.23
C ILE A 79 -6.56 -12.80 -4.36
N PRO A 80 -6.55 -13.54 -5.48
CA PRO A 80 -7.37 -14.73 -5.62
C PRO A 80 -6.90 -15.83 -4.65
N ILE A 81 -7.85 -16.48 -3.98
CA ILE A 81 -7.59 -17.62 -3.09
C ILE A 81 -7.53 -18.87 -3.95
N GLU A 82 -6.35 -19.48 -4.03
CA GLU A 82 -6.09 -20.61 -4.94
C GLU A 82 -6.88 -21.86 -4.55
N GLU A 83 -6.97 -22.17 -3.26
CA GLU A 83 -7.72 -23.32 -2.71
C GLU A 83 -9.23 -23.26 -3.03
N CYS A 84 -9.78 -22.07 -3.22
CA CYS A 84 -11.19 -21.89 -3.58
C CYS A 84 -11.45 -22.04 -5.09
N GLN A 85 -10.42 -22.18 -5.92
CA GLN A 85 -10.54 -22.21 -7.39
C GLN A 85 -10.14 -23.56 -7.96
N LEU A 86 -11.00 -24.14 -8.80
CA LEU A 86 -10.63 -25.32 -9.58
C LEU A 86 -9.59 -24.95 -10.64
N GLU A 87 -8.41 -25.58 -10.59
CA GLU A 87 -7.39 -25.42 -11.62
C GLU A 87 -7.92 -25.75 -13.01
N LEU A 88 -7.54 -24.92 -14.00
CA LEU A 88 -7.96 -25.11 -15.40
C LEU A 88 -7.55 -26.48 -15.96
N ARG A 89 -6.39 -26.99 -15.54
CA ARG A 89 -5.83 -28.30 -15.92
C ARG A 89 -6.75 -29.48 -15.64
N TYR A 90 -7.63 -29.37 -14.64
CA TYR A 90 -8.52 -30.47 -14.26
C TYR A 90 -9.84 -30.45 -15.03
N ARG A 91 -10.26 -29.32 -15.62
CA ARG A 91 -11.57 -29.16 -16.27
C ARG A 91 -11.86 -30.22 -17.34
N GLU A 92 -10.88 -30.51 -18.19
CA GLU A 92 -10.99 -31.49 -19.28
C GLU A 92 -10.91 -32.95 -18.80
N THR A 93 -10.32 -33.19 -17.63
CA THR A 93 -10.13 -34.54 -17.07
C THR A 93 -11.07 -34.85 -15.90
N LEU A 94 -12.04 -33.98 -15.59
CA LEU A 94 -12.98 -34.18 -14.47
C LEU A 94 -13.76 -35.49 -14.58
N GLU A 95 -14.30 -35.80 -15.76
CA GLU A 95 -15.11 -37.00 -15.98
C GLU A 95 -14.27 -38.28 -15.84
N GLN A 96 -13.04 -38.27 -16.38
CA GLN A 96 -12.08 -39.38 -16.26
C GLN A 96 -11.58 -39.58 -14.82
N ARG A 97 -11.51 -38.50 -14.02
CA ARG A 97 -11.13 -38.52 -12.60
C ARG A 97 -12.30 -38.85 -11.66
N ARG A 98 -13.54 -38.74 -12.14
CA ARG A 98 -14.72 -39.13 -11.35
C ARG A 98 -14.63 -40.63 -11.13
N ARG A 99 -14.36 -41.03 -9.88
CA ARG A 99 -14.56 -42.42 -9.46
C ARG A 99 -16.01 -42.76 -9.78
N VAL A 100 -16.21 -43.84 -10.53
CA VAL A 100 -17.55 -44.41 -10.74
C VAL A 100 -18.15 -44.62 -9.36
N GLU A 101 -19.38 -44.16 -9.15
CA GLU A 101 -20.09 -44.45 -7.92
C GLU A 101 -20.37 -45.95 -7.92
N ASP A 102 -19.83 -46.68 -6.94
CA ASP A 102 -20.09 -48.10 -6.80
C ASP A 102 -21.61 -48.29 -6.57
N GLU A 103 -22.34 -48.68 -7.61
CA GLU A 103 -23.74 -49.16 -7.53
C GLU A 103 -23.88 -50.48 -6.76
N GLY A 104 -22.79 -50.91 -6.11
CA GLY A 104 -22.72 -52.11 -5.30
C GLY A 104 -23.69 -52.10 -4.13
N GLU A 105 -23.80 -53.27 -3.52
CA GLU A 105 -24.80 -53.62 -2.50
C GLU A 105 -24.92 -52.60 -1.37
N ALA A 106 -23.87 -51.85 -1.02
CA ALA A 106 -23.89 -50.85 0.06
C ALA A 106 -24.75 -49.59 -0.20
N GLN A 107 -25.18 -49.32 -1.45
CA GLN A 107 -26.11 -48.24 -1.78
C GLN A 107 -27.57 -48.73 -1.79
N ASN A 108 -27.77 -50.00 -2.18
CA ASN A 108 -29.07 -50.67 -2.25
C ASN A 108 -29.45 -51.39 -0.93
N ASP A 109 -28.47 -51.71 -0.07
CA ASP A 109 -28.67 -52.18 1.31
C ASP A 109 -29.25 -51.05 2.15
N MET A 110 -30.57 -51.11 2.32
CA MET A 110 -31.32 -50.24 3.22
C MET A 110 -30.75 -50.22 4.64
N GLY A 111 -30.11 -51.33 5.08
CA GLY A 111 -29.36 -51.41 6.33
C GLY A 111 -28.13 -50.50 6.35
N ALA A 112 -27.30 -50.49 5.31
CA ALA A 112 -26.13 -49.62 5.19
C ALA A 112 -26.53 -48.14 5.17
N VAL A 113 -27.56 -47.79 4.38
CA VAL A 113 -28.12 -46.44 4.33
C VAL A 113 -28.67 -46.03 5.70
N TYR A 114 -29.38 -46.92 6.40
CA TYR A 114 -29.87 -46.66 7.76
C TYR A 114 -28.74 -46.48 8.77
N ARG A 115 -27.68 -47.32 8.73
CA ARG A 115 -26.48 -47.18 9.57
C ARG A 115 -25.82 -45.80 9.37
N LYS A 116 -25.58 -45.39 8.12
CA LYS A 116 -25.07 -44.04 7.78
C LYS A 116 -25.95 -42.93 8.35
N LYS A 117 -27.27 -42.97 8.11
CA LYS A 117 -28.25 -41.97 8.62
C LYS A 117 -28.28 -41.92 10.15
N LYS A 118 -28.19 -43.06 10.84
CA LYS A 118 -28.15 -43.15 12.31
C LYS A 118 -26.90 -42.47 12.88
N VAL A 119 -25.72 -42.72 12.29
CA VAL A 119 -24.46 -42.07 12.69
C VAL A 119 -24.53 -40.55 12.50
N VAL A 120 -25.03 -40.07 11.36
CA VAL A 120 -25.19 -38.63 11.10
C VAL A 120 -26.15 -37.98 12.12
N LYS A 121 -27.27 -38.65 12.45
CA LYS A 121 -28.20 -38.17 13.49
C LYS A 121 -27.53 -38.09 14.87
N GLN A 122 -26.79 -39.12 15.28
CA GLN A 122 -26.08 -39.14 16.56
C GLN A 122 -24.98 -38.07 16.62
N TYR A 123 -24.24 -37.86 15.54
CA TYR A 123 -23.23 -36.80 15.43
C TYR A 123 -23.87 -35.41 15.56
N ALA A 124 -24.96 -35.14 14.83
CA ALA A 124 -25.70 -33.87 14.91
C ALA A 124 -26.22 -33.60 16.34
N GLN A 125 -26.77 -34.62 17.01
CA GLN A 125 -27.20 -34.53 18.41
C GLN A 125 -26.02 -34.24 19.35
N SER A 126 -24.86 -34.88 19.15
CA SER A 126 -23.65 -34.63 19.93
C SER A 126 -23.13 -33.19 19.76
N ARG A 127 -23.03 -32.69 18.52
CA ARG A 127 -22.62 -31.32 18.22
C ARG A 127 -23.61 -30.29 18.78
N ALA A 128 -24.92 -30.55 18.70
CA ALA A 128 -25.94 -29.68 19.30
C ALA A 128 -25.87 -29.65 20.84
N ARG A 129 -25.51 -30.77 21.49
CA ARG A 129 -25.28 -30.81 22.93
C ARG A 129 -24.04 -30.01 23.33
N LEU A 130 -22.91 -30.20 22.63
CA LEU A 130 -21.68 -29.43 22.89
C LEU A 130 -21.94 -27.92 22.75
N ALA A 131 -22.56 -27.49 21.66
CA ALA A 131 -22.88 -26.07 21.45
C ALA A 131 -23.77 -25.47 22.56
N ARG A 132 -24.68 -26.25 23.17
CA ARG A 132 -25.46 -25.80 24.34
C ARG A 132 -24.58 -25.63 25.57
N MET A 133 -23.72 -26.60 25.86
CA MET A 133 -22.76 -26.53 26.97
C MET A 133 -21.82 -25.34 26.82
N ASP A 134 -21.32 -25.07 25.61
CA ASP A 134 -20.47 -23.91 25.31
C ASP A 134 -21.22 -22.59 25.57
N ILE A 135 -22.48 -22.48 25.11
CA ILE A 135 -23.33 -21.30 25.32
C ILE A 135 -23.66 -21.11 26.81
N GLU A 136 -23.96 -22.19 27.54
CA GLU A 136 -24.23 -22.16 28.99
C GLU A 136 -22.99 -21.72 29.76
N TRP A 137 -21.80 -22.23 29.41
CA TRP A 137 -20.52 -21.83 30.00
C TRP A 137 -20.18 -20.36 29.72
N ILE A 138 -20.33 -19.89 28.47
CA ILE A 138 -20.12 -18.48 28.11
C ILE A 138 -21.06 -17.56 28.91
N LYS A 139 -22.35 -17.90 28.98
CA LYS A 139 -23.33 -17.12 29.78
C LYS A 139 -22.94 -17.07 31.25
N HIS A 140 -22.59 -18.21 31.84
CA HIS A 140 -22.20 -18.28 33.24
C HIS A 140 -20.93 -17.45 33.52
N SER A 141 -19.94 -17.50 32.63
CA SER A 141 -18.73 -16.69 32.70
C SER A 141 -19.03 -15.18 32.66
N ILE A 142 -19.89 -14.74 31.73
CA ILE A 142 -20.32 -13.34 31.62
C ILE A 142 -21.11 -12.91 32.86
N GLU A 143 -22.04 -13.72 33.36
CA GLU A 143 -22.78 -13.42 34.59
C GLU A 143 -21.86 -13.32 35.82
N ALA A 144 -20.86 -14.20 35.93
CA ALA A 144 -19.88 -14.16 37.02
C ALA A 144 -19.02 -12.89 36.93
N GLN A 145 -18.56 -12.52 35.73
CA GLN A 145 -17.83 -11.27 35.48
C GLN A 145 -18.67 -10.04 35.84
N GLN A 146 -19.94 -10.00 35.44
CA GLN A 146 -20.86 -8.90 35.77
C GLN A 146 -21.06 -8.76 37.29
N LYS A 147 -21.37 -9.86 37.98
CA LYS A 147 -21.52 -9.87 39.46
C LYS A 147 -20.25 -9.42 40.17
N ALA A 148 -19.08 -9.84 39.69
CA ALA A 148 -17.78 -9.40 40.22
C ALA A 148 -17.57 -7.89 40.03
N LEU A 149 -17.90 -7.34 38.86
CA LEU A 149 -17.80 -5.91 38.58
C LEU A 149 -18.80 -5.07 39.40
N GLU A 150 -20.02 -5.56 39.62
CA GLU A 150 -21.01 -4.90 40.49
C GLU A 150 -20.49 -4.79 41.93
N VAL A 151 -19.96 -5.89 42.49
CA VAL A 151 -19.36 -5.91 43.83
C VAL A 151 -18.13 -4.99 43.88
N LEU A 152 -17.25 -5.04 42.88
CA LEU A 152 -16.06 -4.18 42.80
C LEU A 152 -16.44 -2.69 42.81
N ARG A 153 -17.48 -2.30 42.06
CA ARG A 153 -18.01 -0.92 42.02
C ARG A 153 -18.48 -0.44 43.39
N HIS A 154 -19.09 -1.31 44.19
CA HIS A 154 -19.54 -0.97 45.54
C HIS A 154 -18.42 -0.92 46.59
N LEU A 155 -17.35 -1.70 46.40
CA LEU A 155 -16.18 -1.71 47.30
C LEU A 155 -15.16 -0.61 46.99
N SER A 156 -14.90 -0.34 45.71
CA SER A 156 -13.82 0.54 45.27
C SER A 156 -14.04 1.08 43.84
N PRO A 157 -14.59 2.31 43.68
CA PRO A 157 -14.91 2.85 42.36
C PRO A 157 -13.65 3.04 41.48
N ALA A 158 -12.52 3.41 42.06
CA ALA A 158 -11.26 3.59 41.31
C ALA A 158 -10.74 2.29 40.67
N LEU A 159 -10.90 1.14 41.33
CA LEU A 159 -10.51 -0.16 40.75
C LEU A 159 -11.51 -0.61 39.68
N TYR A 160 -12.80 -0.29 39.84
CA TYR A 160 -13.80 -0.52 38.80
C TYR A 160 -13.51 0.30 37.53
N GLU A 161 -13.18 1.59 37.68
CA GLU A 161 -12.81 2.46 36.55
C GLU A 161 -11.58 1.94 35.78
N ALA A 162 -10.58 1.40 36.49
CA ALA A 162 -9.40 0.77 35.89
C ALA A 162 -9.75 -0.57 35.20
N ALA A 163 -10.52 -1.44 35.85
CA ALA A 163 -10.87 -2.78 35.34
C ALA A 163 -11.82 -2.77 34.13
N VAL A 164 -12.51 -1.65 33.88
CA VAL A 164 -13.41 -1.46 32.73
C VAL A 164 -12.67 -0.93 31.48
N GLN A 165 -11.44 -0.41 31.62
CA GLN A 165 -10.68 0.04 30.45
C GLN A 165 -10.29 -1.13 29.55
N PRO A 166 -10.33 -0.98 28.21
CA PRO A 166 -9.75 -1.95 27.31
C PRO A 166 -8.23 -2.00 27.50
N ASP A 167 -7.68 -3.21 27.53
CA ASP A 167 -6.23 -3.43 27.56
C ASP A 167 -5.68 -3.54 26.13
N ASP A 168 -5.06 -2.46 25.66
CA ASP A 168 -4.44 -2.40 24.32
C ASP A 168 -3.30 -3.43 24.16
N SER A 169 -2.71 -3.94 25.24
CA SER A 169 -1.62 -4.94 25.16
C SER A 169 -2.09 -6.33 24.71
N LEU A 170 -3.41 -6.60 24.75
CA LEU A 170 -4.01 -7.86 24.27
C LEU A 170 -4.02 -7.98 22.73
N LEU A 171 -3.63 -6.93 22.00
CA LEU A 171 -3.58 -6.92 20.53
C LEU A 171 -2.18 -6.46 20.06
N PRO A 172 -1.41 -7.27 19.30
CA PRO A 172 -1.76 -8.55 18.68
C PRO A 172 -1.34 -9.78 19.50
N THR A 173 -2.31 -10.55 20.01
CA THR A 173 -2.05 -11.87 20.61
C THR A 173 -1.89 -12.96 19.54
N HIS A 174 -0.81 -13.75 19.65
CA HIS A 174 -0.59 -14.95 18.83
C HIS A 174 -0.82 -16.21 19.68
N ILE A 175 -1.76 -17.05 19.27
CA ILE A 175 -2.10 -18.31 19.95
C ILE A 175 -1.95 -19.45 18.95
N HIS A 176 -1.07 -20.41 19.26
CA HIS A 176 -0.93 -21.64 18.49
C HIS A 176 -1.93 -22.69 18.98
N GLY A 177 -2.57 -23.41 18.05
CA GLY A 177 -3.44 -24.53 18.38
C GLY A 177 -2.65 -25.71 18.99
N PRO A 178 -3.29 -26.56 19.81
CA PRO A 178 -2.63 -27.73 20.38
C PRO A 178 -2.21 -28.71 19.27
N PRO A 179 -0.97 -29.23 19.29
CA PRO A 179 -0.54 -30.24 18.34
C PRO A 179 -1.21 -31.60 18.64
N ILE A 180 -1.24 -32.49 17.65
CA ILE A 180 -1.78 -33.86 17.79
C ILE A 180 -0.98 -34.66 18.83
N SER A 181 0.34 -34.46 18.85
CA SER A 181 1.28 -35.06 19.81
C SER A 181 2.10 -33.96 20.47
N PRO A 182 2.48 -34.09 21.75
CA PRO A 182 3.40 -33.15 22.39
C PRO A 182 4.78 -33.16 21.70
N PRO A 183 5.53 -32.05 21.76
CA PRO A 183 6.88 -31.99 21.21
C PRO A 183 7.81 -32.98 21.91
N ILE A 184 8.60 -33.71 21.13
CA ILE A 184 9.63 -34.62 21.64
C ILE A 184 10.86 -33.78 22.02
N ALA A 185 11.31 -33.90 23.26
CA ALA A 185 12.55 -33.26 23.72
C ALA A 185 13.75 -33.72 22.88
N GLU A 186 14.64 -32.78 22.55
CA GLU A 186 15.89 -33.03 21.80
C GLU A 186 15.71 -33.63 20.39
N TYR A 187 14.50 -33.57 19.81
CA TYR A 187 14.29 -34.00 18.43
C TYR A 187 15.07 -33.13 17.43
N ARG A 188 16.16 -33.67 16.89
CA ARG A 188 16.91 -33.06 15.79
C ARG A 188 16.20 -33.33 14.47
N SER A 189 15.52 -32.32 13.95
CA SER A 189 14.99 -32.33 12.58
C SER A 189 16.12 -32.62 11.57
N PRO A 190 15.85 -33.38 10.48
CA PRO A 190 16.77 -33.44 9.36
C PRO A 190 16.94 -32.05 8.71
N ASP A 191 18.11 -31.81 8.14
CA ASP A 191 18.43 -30.58 7.41
C ASP A 191 17.71 -30.56 6.05
N GLY A 192 17.26 -29.38 5.61
CA GLY A 192 16.58 -29.18 4.32
C GLY A 192 16.38 -27.71 3.99
N GLU A 193 16.26 -27.39 2.70
CA GLU A 193 16.05 -26.03 2.20
C GLU A 193 14.54 -25.71 2.06
N TYR A 194 14.15 -24.49 2.42
CA TYR A 194 12.78 -23.99 2.24
C TYR A 194 12.73 -23.03 1.05
N GLU A 195 12.06 -23.45 -0.03
CA GLU A 195 11.78 -22.60 -1.18
C GLU A 195 10.36 -22.01 -1.08
N ASP A 196 10.26 -20.67 -1.03
CA ASP A 196 8.98 -19.96 -1.11
C ASP A 196 8.45 -19.95 -2.56
N VAL A 197 7.52 -20.86 -2.84
CA VAL A 197 6.84 -21.00 -4.13
C VAL A 197 5.53 -20.18 -4.23
N THR A 198 5.28 -19.23 -3.32
CA THR A 198 4.04 -18.43 -3.35
C THR A 198 3.91 -17.58 -4.61
N LYS A 199 2.73 -17.62 -5.24
CA LYS A 199 2.49 -16.87 -6.49
C LYS A 199 2.34 -15.38 -6.20
N LYS A 200 3.22 -14.56 -6.80
CA LYS A 200 3.19 -13.09 -6.67
C LYS A 200 2.19 -12.49 -7.66
N TRP A 201 1.15 -11.87 -7.13
CA TRP A 201 0.08 -11.24 -7.91
C TRP A 201 0.38 -9.75 -8.13
N GLU A 202 1.13 -9.45 -9.19
CA GLU A 202 1.58 -8.09 -9.48
C GLU A 202 0.41 -7.16 -9.87
N GLN A 203 0.34 -6.00 -9.20
CA GLN A 203 -0.51 -4.90 -9.62
C GLN A 203 0.22 -4.05 -10.67
N PRO A 204 -0.45 -3.55 -11.72
CA PRO A 204 0.20 -2.75 -12.76
C PRO A 204 0.82 -1.50 -12.16
N THR A 205 2.14 -1.37 -12.30
CA THR A 205 2.90 -0.25 -11.71
C THR A 205 2.51 1.09 -12.33
N LEU A 206 2.75 2.18 -11.61
CA LEU A 206 2.54 3.53 -12.16
C LEU A 206 3.35 3.71 -13.45
N GLU A 207 4.60 3.25 -13.50
CA GLU A 207 5.44 3.35 -14.70
C GLU A 207 4.88 2.64 -15.92
N GLU A 208 4.35 1.43 -15.77
CA GLU A 208 3.68 0.73 -16.86
C GLU A 208 2.45 1.49 -17.33
N LEU A 209 1.63 2.01 -16.41
CA LEU A 209 0.47 2.83 -16.75
C LEU A 209 0.88 4.13 -17.42
N GLU A 210 2.01 4.73 -17.05
CA GLU A 210 2.57 5.89 -17.73
C GLU A 210 3.12 5.56 -19.12
N LYS A 211 3.72 4.38 -19.32
CA LYS A 211 4.13 3.87 -20.64
C LYS A 211 2.89 3.62 -21.52
N LYS A 212 1.90 2.87 -21.01
CA LYS A 212 0.62 2.52 -21.67
C LYS A 212 -0.25 3.75 -22.00
N LEU A 213 -0.35 4.73 -21.11
CA LEU A 213 -1.12 5.98 -21.30
C LEU A 213 -0.32 7.10 -22.00
N GLY A 214 0.99 6.91 -22.24
CA GLY A 214 1.88 7.91 -22.84
C GLY A 214 2.05 9.17 -21.99
N VAL A 215 2.32 9.00 -20.69
CA VAL A 215 2.55 10.05 -19.67
C VAL A 215 4.04 10.26 -19.40
N GLY A 216 4.90 9.24 -19.55
CA GLY A 216 6.34 9.37 -19.26
C GLY A 216 7.07 10.47 -20.08
N ARG A 217 6.55 10.82 -21.27
CA ARG A 217 7.06 11.95 -22.08
C ARG A 217 6.60 13.34 -21.61
N LEU A 218 5.72 13.42 -20.61
CA LEU A 218 5.01 14.63 -20.18
C LEU A 218 5.57 15.23 -18.87
N ILE A 219 6.29 14.45 -18.06
CA ILE A 219 6.95 14.89 -16.81
C ILE A 219 8.48 14.75 -16.95
N LYS A 220 9.08 15.53 -17.87
CA LYS A 220 10.53 15.75 -17.82
C LYS A 220 10.83 16.68 -16.65
N MET A 221 11.30 16.14 -15.53
CA MET A 221 11.91 16.97 -14.48
C MET A 221 13.12 17.71 -15.07
N PRO A 222 13.30 19.01 -14.81
CA PRO A 222 14.48 19.74 -15.27
C PRO A 222 15.74 19.18 -14.58
N GLU A 223 16.85 19.13 -15.31
CA GLU A 223 18.10 18.48 -14.89
C GLU A 223 18.59 18.93 -13.50
N PHE A 224 18.49 20.23 -13.20
CA PHE A 224 18.89 20.76 -11.88
C PHE A 224 18.12 20.09 -10.72
N LYS A 225 16.83 19.81 -10.91
CA LYS A 225 15.96 19.28 -9.87
C LYS A 225 16.20 17.79 -9.65
N LYS A 226 16.59 17.05 -10.71
CA LYS A 226 17.10 15.68 -10.60
C LYS A 226 18.40 15.65 -9.78
N LYS A 227 19.36 16.51 -10.12
CA LYS A 227 20.63 16.62 -9.38
C LYS A 227 20.39 16.97 -7.91
N GLN A 228 19.49 17.90 -7.63
CA GLN A 228 19.14 18.30 -6.26
C GLN A 228 18.50 17.16 -5.45
N ILE A 229 17.58 16.38 -6.04
CA ILE A 229 17.01 15.18 -5.43
C ILE A 229 18.08 14.11 -5.20
N GLN A 230 18.99 13.90 -6.15
CA GLN A 230 20.08 12.93 -6.03
C GLN A 230 21.09 13.33 -4.95
N GLN A 231 21.37 14.63 -4.81
CA GLN A 231 22.21 15.18 -3.75
C GLN A 231 21.54 15.06 -2.37
N GLN A 232 20.24 15.34 -2.28
CA GLN A 232 19.44 15.09 -1.05
C GLN A 232 19.40 13.61 -0.68
N ARG A 233 19.31 12.71 -1.67
CA ARG A 233 19.33 11.26 -1.42
C ARG A 233 20.70 10.80 -0.92
N GLN A 234 21.79 11.25 -1.55
CA GLN A 234 23.15 11.00 -1.07
C GLN A 234 23.40 11.57 0.32
N GLN A 235 22.83 12.75 0.64
CA GLN A 235 22.88 13.34 1.98
C GLN A 235 22.06 12.56 3.00
N ALA A 236 20.91 12.00 2.62
CA ALA A 236 20.09 11.15 3.49
C ALA A 236 20.74 9.78 3.71
N GLU A 237 21.37 9.19 2.69
CA GLU A 237 22.16 7.97 2.77
C GLU A 237 23.40 8.20 3.66
N SER A 238 24.16 9.29 3.47
CA SER A 238 25.29 9.63 4.34
C SER A 238 24.86 10.00 5.78
N ALA A 239 23.72 10.66 5.97
CA ALA A 239 23.19 10.97 7.29
C ALA A 239 22.69 9.70 8.01
N GLY A 240 22.10 8.75 7.28
CA GLY A 240 21.73 7.43 7.80
C GLY A 240 22.95 6.60 8.20
N ASP A 241 24.02 6.64 7.40
CA ASP A 241 25.30 6.02 7.74
C ASP A 241 26.02 6.74 8.89
N GLU A 242 25.91 8.07 9.02
CA GLU A 242 26.41 8.81 10.18
C GLU A 242 25.63 8.50 11.46
N LEU A 243 24.29 8.40 11.39
CA LEU A 243 23.46 7.92 12.51
C LEU A 243 23.86 6.50 12.90
N ALA A 244 24.02 5.60 11.93
CA ALA A 244 24.48 4.23 12.17
C ALA A 244 25.92 4.13 12.71
N ARG A 245 26.77 5.14 12.50
CA ARG A 245 28.12 5.24 13.09
C ARG A 245 28.12 5.86 14.48
N LYS A 246 27.23 6.82 14.75
CA LYS A 246 27.08 7.48 16.05
C LYS A 246 26.33 6.61 17.06
N GLU A 247 25.34 5.86 16.59
CA GLU A 247 24.50 4.97 17.41
C GLU A 247 24.50 3.55 16.83
N PRO A 248 25.64 2.83 16.88
CA PRO A 248 25.76 1.47 16.35
C PRO A 248 24.87 0.46 17.10
N TRP A 249 24.38 0.80 18.28
CA TRP A 249 23.47 -0.02 19.09
C TRP A 249 22.03 -0.03 18.54
N MET A 250 21.54 1.04 17.89
CA MET A 250 20.20 1.04 17.28
C MET A 250 20.05 -0.01 16.16
N LYS A 251 21.14 -0.35 15.45
CA LYS A 251 21.12 -1.43 14.44
C LYS A 251 20.97 -2.81 15.07
N ALA A 252 21.42 -3.01 16.32
CA ALA A 252 21.29 -4.29 17.01
C ALA A 252 19.85 -4.58 17.44
N GLU A 253 19.08 -3.55 17.82
CA GLU A 253 17.67 -3.69 18.20
C GLU A 253 16.79 -4.06 17.00
N SER A 254 17.07 -3.51 15.82
CA SER A 254 16.35 -3.84 14.57
C SER A 254 16.62 -5.23 13.99
N ALA A 255 17.58 -5.97 14.54
CA ALA A 255 17.99 -7.30 14.08
C ALA A 255 17.57 -8.43 15.03
N ASN A 256 16.82 -8.11 16.09
CA ASN A 256 16.43 -9.04 17.16
C ASN A 256 14.89 -9.15 17.31
N VAL A 257 14.17 -8.89 16.21
CA VAL A 257 12.71 -9.05 16.01
C VAL A 257 12.49 -9.82 14.71
#